data_AF-B7PRQ4-F1
#
_entry.id   AF-B7PRQ4-F1
#
_cell.length_a   1.000
_cell.length_b   1.000
_cell.length_c   1.000
_cell.angle_alpha   90.00
_cell.angle_beta   90.00
_cell.angle_gamma   90.00
#
_symmetry.space_group_name_H-M   'P 1'
#
loop_
_entity.id
_entity.type
_entity.pdbx_description
1 polymer ?
#
loop_
_entity_poly.entity_id
_entity_poly.type
_entity_poly.pdbx_seq_one_letter_code
_entity_poly.pdbx_strand_id
1 'polypeptide(L)'
;RKAVPCFLEGLSCGLSCQRELPCGQHRCQQTCHLGPCTPAQQEGGERKGCGQRCTTPRAGCGHPCGEPCHPGRECPATSCKTLVSISCDCGHRSEKLPCGGYSQEPAPSQAPQGFHQLSASLLASKIQEIQLGESVDIGQMLALARARPSR
;
A
#
# COMPACT_ATOMS: atom_id res chain seq x y z
N ARG A 1 24.14 -7.42 35.92
CA ARG A 1 22.91 -6.63 36.15
C ARG A 1 23.32 -5.39 36.93
N LYS A 2 23.04 -4.17 36.45
CA LYS A 2 23.35 -2.95 37.20
C LYS A 2 22.17 -2.65 38.13
N ALA A 3 22.43 -2.53 39.43
CA ALA A 3 21.41 -2.23 40.44
C ALA A 3 20.95 -0.78 40.27
N VAL A 4 19.68 -0.58 39.95
CA VAL A 4 19.09 0.75 39.88
C VAL A 4 18.56 1.12 41.27
N PRO A 5 18.94 2.28 41.85
CA PRO A 5 18.47 2.71 43.16
C PRO A 5 16.95 2.92 43.20
N CYS A 6 16.31 2.50 44.29
CA CYS A 6 14.85 2.49 44.46
C CYS A 6 14.20 3.89 44.49
N PHE A 7 14.98 4.94 44.75
CA PHE A 7 14.51 6.32 44.89
C PHE A 7 14.56 7.12 43.57
N LEU A 8 14.96 6.50 42.47
CA LEU A 8 15.04 7.18 41.19
C LEU A 8 13.64 7.33 40.59
N GLU A 9 12.99 8.45 40.90
CA GLU A 9 11.74 8.83 40.28
C GLU A 9 11.98 9.10 38.80
N GLY A 10 11.28 8.36 37.94
CA GLY A 10 11.37 8.53 36.50
C GLY A 10 12.23 7.55 35.72
N LEU A 11 12.41 6.34 36.25
CA LEU A 11 13.10 5.28 35.53
C LEU A 11 12.34 4.87 34.25
N SER A 12 12.85 5.27 33.08
CA SER A 12 12.44 4.70 31.81
C SER A 12 13.07 3.32 31.67
N CYS A 13 12.24 2.29 31.44
CA CYS A 13 12.73 0.93 31.18
C CYS A 13 13.41 0.79 29.80
N GLY A 14 13.45 1.85 29.00
CA GLY A 14 14.01 1.86 27.64
C GLY A 14 13.20 1.09 26.59
N LEU A 15 12.18 0.33 27.02
CA LEU A 15 11.27 -0.40 26.14
C LEU A 15 10.20 0.52 25.56
N SER A 16 9.50 0.06 24.51
CA SER A 16 8.31 0.73 23.98
C SER A 16 7.22 0.81 25.05
N CYS A 17 6.55 1.96 25.15
CA CYS A 17 5.56 2.24 26.18
C CYS A 17 4.31 1.34 26.10
N GLN A 18 3.79 1.08 24.89
CA GLN A 18 2.63 0.24 24.57
C GLN A 18 1.29 0.57 25.27
N ARG A 19 1.22 1.62 26.08
CA ARG A 19 -0.03 2.13 26.66
C ARG A 19 -1.01 2.53 25.56
N GLU A 20 -2.30 2.31 25.78
CA GLU A 20 -3.35 2.68 24.81
C GLU A 20 -3.42 4.19 24.64
N LEU A 21 -3.46 4.63 23.37
CA LEU A 21 -3.58 6.04 23.02
C LEU A 21 -5.04 6.48 23.12
N PRO A 22 -5.31 7.79 23.30
CA PRO A 22 -6.68 8.33 23.41
C PRO A 22 -7.56 8.09 22.17
N CYS A 23 -6.97 7.66 21.05
CA CYS A 23 -7.72 7.24 19.86
C CYS A 23 -8.43 5.87 20.01
N GLY A 24 -8.11 5.06 21.03
CA GLY A 24 -8.74 3.77 21.32
C GLY A 24 -8.40 2.63 20.35
N GLN A 25 -7.59 2.88 19.31
CA GLN A 25 -7.23 1.89 18.27
C GLN A 25 -5.73 1.64 18.15
N HIS A 26 -4.89 2.47 18.78
CA HIS A 26 -3.43 2.38 18.68
C HIS A 26 -2.77 2.38 20.05
N ARG A 27 -1.56 1.80 20.09
CA ARG A 27 -0.71 1.74 21.27
C ARG A 27 0.47 2.69 21.13
N CYS A 28 0.93 3.27 22.23
CA CYS A 28 2.07 4.17 22.25
C CYS A 28 3.35 3.45 21.80
N GLN A 29 3.95 3.91 20.71
CA GLN A 29 5.23 3.39 20.18
C GLN A 29 6.45 4.17 20.67
N GLN A 30 6.25 5.21 21.50
CA GLN A 30 7.35 5.95 22.11
C GLN A 30 8.11 5.07 23.11
N THR A 31 9.37 5.44 23.40
CA THR A 31 10.09 4.88 24.54
C THR A 31 9.33 5.12 25.83
N CYS A 32 9.52 4.24 26.82
CA CYS A 32 8.89 4.36 28.11
C CYS A 32 9.12 5.76 28.67
N HIS A 33 8.04 6.46 28.97
CA HIS A 33 8.05 7.86 29.35
C HIS A 33 7.10 8.08 30.52
N LEU A 34 7.36 9.12 31.27
CA LEU A 34 6.50 9.58 32.36
C LEU A 34 5.43 10.51 31.77
N GLY A 35 4.28 10.58 32.44
CA GLY A 35 3.15 11.38 31.97
C GLY A 35 2.25 10.65 30.95
N PRO A 36 1.20 11.33 30.47
CA PRO A 36 0.21 10.76 29.55
C PRO A 36 0.80 10.49 28.17
N CYS A 37 0.35 9.42 27.51
CA CYS A 37 0.71 9.14 26.11
C CYS A 37 -0.03 10.11 25.19
N THR A 38 0.57 11.27 24.93
CA THR A 38 0.15 12.14 23.85
C THR A 38 0.83 11.71 22.55
N PRO A 39 0.13 11.72 21.41
CA PRO A 39 0.82 11.56 20.13
C PRO A 39 1.78 12.74 19.95
N ALA A 40 2.98 12.49 19.43
CA ALA A 40 4.07 13.47 19.31
C ALA A 40 3.74 14.75 18.50
N GLN A 41 2.52 14.86 17.95
CA GLN A 41 2.03 16.01 17.19
C GLN A 41 0.80 16.71 17.81
N GLN A 42 0.33 16.35 19.02
CA GLN A 42 -0.83 17.04 19.62
C GLN A 42 -0.63 17.31 21.12
N GLU A 43 -0.43 18.59 21.41
CA GLU A 43 -0.74 19.20 22.71
C GLU A 43 -2.22 19.62 22.67
N GLY A 44 -3.13 18.76 23.12
CA GLY A 44 -4.55 19.11 23.17
C GLY A 44 -5.46 17.89 23.24
N GLY A 45 -6.14 17.73 24.38
CA GLY A 45 -6.94 16.56 24.78
C GLY A 45 -8.23 16.29 24.01
N GLU A 46 -8.23 16.39 22.68
CA GLU A 46 -9.33 15.97 21.83
C GLU A 46 -8.99 14.67 21.11
N ARG A 47 -10.00 13.85 20.78
CA ARG A 47 -9.87 12.56 20.07
C ARG A 47 -9.42 12.71 18.60
N LYS A 48 -8.56 13.68 18.28
CA LYS A 48 -7.92 13.78 16.98
C LYS A 48 -6.94 12.61 16.85
N GLY A 49 -6.81 12.09 15.63
CA GLY A 49 -6.01 10.91 15.33
C GLY A 49 -4.61 10.97 15.95
N CYS A 50 -4.12 9.84 16.44
CA CYS A 50 -2.83 9.77 17.14
C CYS A 50 -1.60 9.86 16.22
N GLY A 51 -1.78 10.24 14.95
CA GLY A 51 -0.74 10.31 13.92
C GLY A 51 -0.19 8.97 13.43
N GLN A 52 -0.48 7.86 14.14
CA GLN A 52 -0.07 6.52 13.70
C GLN A 52 -0.86 6.08 12.47
N ARG A 53 -0.26 5.18 11.68
CA ARG A 53 -0.91 4.55 10.53
C ARG A 53 -1.96 3.56 11.03
N CYS A 54 -3.17 3.70 10.52
CA CYS A 54 -4.29 2.80 10.77
C CYS A 54 -3.95 1.38 10.34
N THR A 55 -4.00 0.44 11.29
CA THR A 55 -3.72 -0.99 11.07
C THR A 55 -4.99 -1.81 10.80
N THR A 56 -6.16 -1.17 10.77
CA THR A 56 -7.43 -1.82 10.46
C THR A 56 -7.37 -2.49 9.08
N PRO A 57 -7.70 -3.78 8.98
CA PRO A 57 -7.69 -4.50 7.71
C PRO A 57 -8.80 -3.98 6.79
N ARG A 58 -8.45 -3.70 5.53
CA ARG A 58 -9.41 -3.29 4.50
C ARG A 58 -10.33 -4.45 4.15
N ALA A 59 -11.63 -4.20 4.02
CA ALA A 59 -12.60 -5.24 3.65
C ALA A 59 -12.31 -5.89 2.28
N GLY A 60 -11.74 -5.16 1.32
CA GLY A 60 -11.48 -5.65 -0.04
C GLY A 60 -10.25 -6.55 -0.20
N CYS A 61 -9.20 -6.37 0.62
CA CYS A 61 -7.94 -7.10 0.46
C CYS A 61 -7.30 -7.60 1.76
N GLY A 62 -7.87 -7.30 2.92
CA GLY A 62 -7.33 -7.67 4.23
C GLY A 62 -6.04 -6.94 4.63
N HIS A 63 -5.45 -6.11 3.75
CA HIS A 63 -4.25 -5.35 4.06
C HIS A 63 -4.54 -4.20 5.03
N PRO A 64 -3.55 -3.80 5.86
CA PRO A 64 -3.70 -2.66 6.75
C PRO A 64 -3.98 -1.37 5.96
N CYS A 65 -4.84 -0.51 6.49
CA CYS A 65 -5.25 0.74 5.85
C CYS A 65 -4.04 1.62 5.48
N GLY A 66 -3.14 1.87 6.43
CA GLY A 66 -1.91 2.63 6.22
C GLY A 66 -2.06 4.17 6.22
N GLU A 67 -3.29 4.66 6.25
CA GLU A 67 -3.66 6.09 6.38
C GLU A 67 -3.49 6.60 7.81
N PRO A 68 -3.36 7.92 8.05
CA PRO A 68 -3.30 8.47 9.40
C PRO A 68 -4.53 8.07 10.22
N CYS A 69 -4.32 7.84 11.52
CA CYS A 69 -5.35 7.44 12.46
C CYS A 69 -6.60 8.33 12.30
N HIS A 70 -7.73 7.69 12.02
CA HIS A 70 -9.03 8.34 11.78
C HIS A 70 -10.07 7.79 12.78
N PRO A 71 -9.92 8.08 14.08
CA PRO A 71 -10.74 7.47 15.12
C PRO A 71 -12.22 7.81 14.92
N GLY A 72 -13.07 6.79 14.97
CA GLY A 72 -14.53 6.94 14.81
C GLY A 72 -15.02 7.13 13.37
N ARG A 73 -14.14 7.17 12.35
CA ARG A 73 -14.54 7.12 10.94
C ARG A 73 -14.12 5.79 10.31
N GLU A 74 -14.90 5.34 9.33
CA GLU A 74 -14.54 4.20 8.50
C GLU A 74 -13.24 4.46 7.74
N CYS A 75 -12.50 3.38 7.43
CA CYS A 75 -11.29 3.49 6.63
C CYS A 75 -11.62 4.07 5.25
N PRO A 76 -10.90 5.10 4.77
CA PRO A 76 -11.16 5.65 3.45
C PRO A 76 -10.92 4.57 2.39
N ALA A 77 -11.81 4.55 1.40
CA ALA A 77 -11.76 3.61 0.29
C ALA A 77 -10.68 4.03 -0.73
N THR A 78 -9.44 4.17 -0.27
CA THR A 78 -8.27 4.45 -1.10
C THR A 78 -7.71 3.16 -1.69
N SER A 79 -7.04 3.25 -2.84
CA SER A 79 -6.36 2.10 -3.44
C SER A 79 -5.30 1.54 -2.49
N CYS A 80 -5.21 0.21 -2.43
CA CYS A 80 -4.26 -0.45 -1.54
C CYS A 80 -2.83 -0.28 -2.09
N LYS A 81 -1.96 0.40 -1.34
CA LYS A 81 -0.56 0.63 -1.71
C LYS A 81 0.38 -0.51 -1.29
N THR A 82 -0.15 -1.58 -0.72
CA THR A 82 0.65 -2.73 -0.28
C THR A 82 1.17 -3.48 -1.50
N LEU A 83 2.48 -3.71 -1.56
CA LEU A 83 3.11 -4.51 -2.61
C LEU A 83 2.96 -5.99 -2.28
N VAL A 84 2.37 -6.75 -3.19
CA VAL A 84 2.27 -8.21 -3.15
C VAL A 84 3.27 -8.81 -4.12
N SER A 85 3.98 -9.85 -3.68
CA SER A 85 4.88 -10.61 -4.54
C SER A 85 4.07 -11.68 -5.27
N ILE A 86 4.03 -11.60 -6.59
CA ILE A 86 3.43 -12.62 -7.45
C ILE A 86 4.56 -13.45 -8.05
N SER A 87 4.50 -14.75 -7.82
CA SER A 87 5.47 -15.71 -8.35
C SER A 87 4.81 -16.51 -9.46
N CYS A 88 5.57 -16.76 -10.54
CA CYS A 88 5.15 -17.73 -11.54
C CYS A 88 5.15 -19.12 -10.92
N ASP A 89 4.17 -19.93 -11.30
CA ASP A 89 4.11 -21.35 -10.94
C ASP A 89 5.39 -22.11 -11.36
N CYS A 90 6.01 -21.66 -12.46
CA CYS A 90 7.31 -22.12 -12.95
C CYS A 90 8.51 -21.80 -12.04
N GLY A 91 8.35 -21.01 -10.98
CA GLY A 91 9.40 -20.67 -10.00
C GLY A 91 10.50 -19.72 -10.47
N HIS A 92 10.66 -19.52 -11.78
CA HIS A 92 11.79 -18.76 -12.34
C HIS A 92 11.59 -17.24 -12.42
N ARG A 93 10.41 -16.74 -12.04
CA ARG A 93 10.15 -15.30 -11.96
C ARG A 93 9.27 -14.98 -10.76
N SER A 94 9.56 -13.87 -10.12
CA SER A 94 8.72 -13.28 -9.07
C SER A 94 8.82 -11.76 -9.18
N GLU A 95 7.68 -11.08 -9.11
CA GLU A 95 7.61 -9.63 -9.22
C GLU A 95 6.73 -9.04 -8.11
N LYS A 96 7.07 -7.82 -7.67
CA LYS A 96 6.31 -7.11 -6.63
C LYS A 96 5.40 -6.09 -7.29
N LEU A 97 4.09 -6.32 -7.24
CA LEU A 97 3.08 -5.42 -7.78
C LEU A 97 2.17 -4.89 -6.67
N PRO A 98 1.55 -3.70 -6.82
CA PRO A 98 0.59 -3.20 -5.86
C PRO A 98 -0.65 -4.09 -5.78
N CYS A 99 -1.25 -4.18 -4.60
CA CYS A 99 -2.45 -4.95 -4.34
C CYS A 99 -3.64 -4.39 -5.13
N GLY A 100 -4.17 -5.16 -6.08
CA GLY A 100 -5.32 -4.79 -6.91
C GLY A 100 -6.69 -4.78 -6.19
N GLY A 101 -6.74 -5.11 -4.88
CA GLY A 101 -7.98 -5.31 -4.14
C GLY A 101 -8.82 -4.05 -3.81
N TYR A 102 -8.52 -2.90 -4.43
CA TYR A 102 -9.47 -1.80 -4.54
C TYR A 102 -9.15 -0.94 -5.76
N SER A 103 -9.53 -1.43 -6.93
CA SER A 103 -9.79 -0.59 -8.09
C SER A 103 -11.20 -0.03 -7.94
N GLN A 104 -11.38 1.07 -7.21
CA GLN A 104 -12.31 2.03 -7.80
C GLN A 104 -11.59 2.54 -9.01
N GLU A 105 -12.16 2.19 -10.16
CA GLU A 105 -11.88 2.72 -11.50
C GLU A 105 -10.93 3.92 -11.42
N PRO A 106 -9.69 3.81 -11.94
CA PRO A 106 -8.84 4.97 -12.02
C PRO A 106 -9.64 6.10 -12.67
N ALA A 107 -9.48 7.32 -12.15
CA ALA A 107 -10.01 8.51 -12.81
C ALA A 107 -9.82 8.35 -14.34
N PRO A 108 -10.85 8.62 -15.17
CA PRO A 108 -10.97 8.15 -16.55
C PRO A 108 -9.88 8.63 -17.54
N SER A 109 -8.77 9.18 -17.06
CA SER A 109 -7.70 9.75 -17.87
C SER A 109 -6.47 8.87 -18.09
N GLN A 110 -6.28 7.73 -17.41
CA GLN A 110 -4.96 7.05 -17.43
C GLN A 110 -4.91 5.51 -17.52
N ALA A 111 -6.02 4.80 -17.77
CA ALA A 111 -5.95 3.41 -18.21
C ALA A 111 -6.01 3.36 -19.75
N PRO A 112 -5.00 2.83 -20.46
CA PRO A 112 -5.15 2.58 -21.89
C PRO A 112 -6.16 1.45 -22.06
N GLN A 113 -7.40 1.82 -22.39
CA GLN A 113 -8.54 0.93 -22.71
C GLN A 113 -8.34 0.12 -24.01
N GLY A 114 -7.10 -0.24 -24.33
CA GLY A 114 -6.69 -0.73 -25.65
C GLY A 114 -6.37 -2.21 -25.74
N PHE A 115 -6.20 -2.95 -24.64
CA PHE A 115 -5.61 -4.30 -24.70
C PHE A 115 -6.40 -5.35 -25.50
N HIS A 116 -7.68 -5.08 -25.81
CA HIS A 116 -8.51 -5.93 -26.67
C HIS A 116 -8.77 -5.33 -28.08
N GLN A 117 -8.03 -4.30 -28.50
CA GLN A 117 -8.23 -3.63 -29.79
C GLN A 117 -7.33 -4.14 -30.92
N LEU A 118 -6.49 -5.14 -30.67
CA LEU A 118 -5.69 -5.76 -31.72
C LEU A 118 -6.59 -6.70 -32.54
N SER A 119 -6.58 -6.55 -33.86
CA SER A 119 -7.23 -7.54 -34.72
C SER A 119 -6.50 -8.87 -34.62
N ALA A 120 -7.25 -9.98 -34.66
CA ALA A 120 -6.69 -11.33 -34.64
C ALA A 120 -5.62 -11.52 -35.73
N SER A 121 -5.79 -10.87 -36.88
CA SER A 121 -4.83 -10.86 -37.98
C SER A 121 -3.51 -10.16 -37.65
N LEU A 122 -3.55 -8.98 -37.01
CA LEU A 122 -2.35 -8.22 -36.68
C LEU A 122 -1.55 -8.93 -35.57
N LEU A 123 -2.25 -9.50 -34.59
CA LEU A 123 -1.64 -10.31 -33.56
C LEU A 123 -0.99 -11.57 -34.16
N ALA A 124 -1.69 -12.29 -35.04
CA ALA A 124 -1.18 -13.49 -35.70
C ALA A 124 0.06 -13.22 -36.55
N SER A 125 0.08 -12.12 -37.32
CA SER A 125 1.26 -11.73 -38.10
C SER A 125 2.45 -11.42 -37.21
N LYS A 126 2.24 -10.70 -36.09
CA LYS A 126 3.34 -10.35 -35.19
C LYS A 126 3.91 -11.57 -34.47
N ILE A 127 3.07 -12.55 -34.11
CA ILE A 127 3.49 -13.79 -33.44
C ILE A 127 4.40 -14.64 -34.33
N GLN A 128 4.21 -14.62 -35.65
CA GLN A 128 5.06 -15.37 -36.59
C GLN A 128 6.52 -14.88 -36.61
N GLU A 129 6.75 -13.63 -36.22
CA GLU A 129 8.09 -13.01 -36.21
C GLU A 129 8.82 -13.19 -34.86
N ILE A 130 8.17 -13.73 -33.83
CA ILE A 130 8.73 -13.88 -32.49
C ILE A 130 9.62 -15.13 -32.45
N GLN A 131 10.90 -14.95 -32.15
CA GLN A 131 11.81 -16.08 -31.91
C GLN A 131 11.71 -16.56 -30.46
N LEU A 132 12.16 -17.81 -30.23
CA LEU A 132 12.19 -18.42 -28.90
C LEU A 132 13.00 -17.57 -27.91
N GLY A 133 12.32 -17.04 -26.89
CA GLY A 133 12.92 -16.23 -25.82
C GLY A 133 12.74 -14.73 -25.96
N GLU A 134 12.13 -14.24 -27.05
CA GLU A 134 11.76 -12.82 -27.17
C GLU A 134 10.44 -12.50 -26.46
N SER A 135 10.31 -11.27 -25.97
CA SER A 135 9.11 -10.73 -25.35
C SER A 135 8.59 -9.53 -26.14
N VAL A 136 7.28 -9.42 -26.31
CA VAL A 136 6.66 -8.32 -27.07
C VAL A 136 5.82 -7.44 -26.15
N ASP A 137 6.00 -6.12 -26.28
CA ASP A 137 5.18 -5.13 -25.59
C ASP A 137 3.87 -4.88 -26.36
N ILE A 138 2.76 -5.29 -25.76
CA ILE A 138 1.43 -5.17 -26.36
C ILE A 138 1.00 -3.70 -26.47
N GLY A 139 1.50 -2.81 -25.60
CA GLY A 139 1.22 -1.38 -25.64
C GLY A 139 1.79 -0.71 -26.90
N GLN A 140 3.00 -1.07 -27.28
CA GLN A 140 3.66 -0.58 -28.50
C GLN A 140 2.95 -1.07 -29.77
N MET A 141 2.43 -2.31 -29.78
CA MET A 141 1.63 -2.84 -30.89
C MET A 141 0.32 -2.06 -31.09
N LEU A 142 -0.34 -1.68 -30.01
CA LEU A 142 -1.59 -0.91 -30.05
C LEU A 142 -1.37 0.51 -30.56
N ALA A 143 -0.25 1.14 -30.20
CA ALA A 143 0.10 2.47 -30.69
C ALA A 143 0.31 2.48 -32.21
N LEU A 144 0.95 1.45 -32.76
CA LEU A 144 1.18 1.30 -34.20
C LEU A 144 -0.12 1.07 -34.99
N ALA A 145 -1.06 0.30 -34.43
CA ALA A 145 -2.36 0.05 -35.06
C ALA A 145 -3.21 1.32 -35.22
N ARG A 146 -3.08 2.28 -34.29
CA ARG A 146 -3.78 3.56 -34.32
C ARG A 146 -3.15 4.61 -35.24
N ALA A 147 -1.92 4.39 -35.72
CA ALA A 147 -1.14 5.36 -36.48
C ALA A 147 -1.30 5.25 -38.03
N ARG A 148 -2.26 4.49 -38.55
CA ARG A 148 -2.48 4.42 -40.01
C ARG A 148 -3.07 5.75 -40.52
N PRO A 149 -2.40 6.47 -41.44
CA PRO A 149 -3.00 7.62 -42.09
C PRO A 149 -4.12 7.16 -43.02
N SER A 150 -5.29 7.79 -42.89
CA SER A 150 -6.37 7.71 -43.86
C SER A 150 -5.84 8.11 -45.23
N ARG A 151 -5.99 7.23 -46.21
CA ARG A 151 -5.74 7.53 -47.61
C ARG A 151 -6.96 8.20 -48.22
#